data_AF-A0A382UI77-F1
#
_entry.id   AF-A0A382UI77-F1
#
_cell.length_a   1.000
_cell.length_b   1.000
_cell.length_c   1.000
_cell.angle_alpha   90.00
_cell.angle_beta   90.00
_cell.angle_gamma   90.00
#
_symmetry.space_group_name_H-M   'P 1'
#
loop_
_entity.id
_entity.type
_entity.pdbx_description
1 polymer ?
#
loop_
_entity_poly.entity_id
_entity_poly.type
_entity_poly.pdbx_seq_one_letter_code
_entity_poly.pdbx_strand_id
1 'polypeptide(L)'
;MTFYDLYLISPQLTVAGAGILVILLDLVFQRKGFLPYAAFAGLLVAVALLLVQSIDLADATDLVTGGDSRAAGVLAGRLSVDRFSLFFNFLVL
;
A
#
# COMPACT_ATOMS: atom_id res chain seq x y z
N MET A 1 -10.10 -13.49 4.37
CA MET A 1 -9.59 -12.18 3.92
C MET A 1 -10.80 -11.31 3.70
N THR A 2 -11.02 -10.32 4.54
CA THR A 2 -12.10 -9.33 4.34
C THR A 2 -11.65 -8.25 3.35
N PHE A 3 -12.57 -7.45 2.82
CA PHE A 3 -12.20 -6.26 2.03
C PHE A 3 -11.36 -5.26 2.84
N TYR A 4 -11.53 -5.27 4.16
CA TYR A 4 -10.73 -4.46 5.08
C TYR A 4 -9.27 -4.96 5.20
N ASP A 5 -9.06 -6.28 5.22
CA ASP A 5 -7.71 -6.86 5.17
C ASP A 5 -6.98 -6.45 3.87
N LEU A 6 -7.70 -6.40 2.75
CA LEU A 6 -7.14 -5.98 1.46
C LEU A 6 -6.77 -4.50 1.44
N TYR A 7 -7.57 -3.66 2.08
CA TYR A 7 -7.29 -2.23 2.23
C TYR A 7 -5.99 -1.99 3.01
N LEU A 8 -5.79 -2.70 4.12
CA LEU A 8 -4.59 -2.56 4.96
C LEU A 8 -3.28 -2.91 4.23
N ILE A 9 -3.32 -3.85 3.29
CA ILE A 9 -2.15 -4.27 2.49
C ILE A 9 -2.07 -3.59 1.11
N SER A 10 -3.01 -2.70 0.80
CA SER A 10 -3.13 -2.11 -0.53
C SER A 10 -1.91 -1.29 -1.00
N PRO A 11 -1.18 -0.54 -0.14
CA PRO A 11 0.05 0.12 -0.59
C PRO A 11 1.14 -0.86 -0.99
N GLN A 12 1.35 -1.91 -0.19
CA GLN A 12 2.38 -2.93 -0.48
C GLN A 12 2.03 -3.70 -1.76
N LEU A 13 0.74 -4.00 -1.95
CA LEU A 13 0.25 -4.64 -3.17
C LEU A 13 0.45 -3.74 -4.39
N THR A 14 0.29 -2.43 -4.22
CA THR A 14 0.51 -1.45 -5.30
C THR A 14 1.99 -1.36 -5.66
N VAL A 15 2.91 -1.34 -4.70
CA VAL A 15 4.36 -1.36 -4.98
C VAL A 15 4.77 -2.65 -5.68
N ALA A 16 4.33 -3.81 -5.17
CA ALA A 16 4.62 -5.10 -5.78
C ALA A 16 4.03 -5.18 -7.21
N GLY A 17 2.79 -4.73 -7.38
CA GLY A 17 2.10 -4.66 -8.66
C GLY A 17 2.81 -3.73 -9.65
N ALA A 18 3.26 -2.55 -9.20
CA ALA A 18 4.03 -1.61 -10.02
C ALA A 18 5.34 -2.24 -10.50
N GLY A 19 6.06 -2.94 -9.63
CA GLY A 19 7.27 -3.67 -10.00
C GLY A 19 7.02 -4.75 -11.06
N ILE A 20 5.98 -5.57 -10.87
CA ILE A 20 5.58 -6.59 -11.86
C ILE A 20 5.20 -5.92 -13.19
N LEU A 21 4.42 -4.84 -13.15
CA LEU A 21 4.00 -4.12 -14.34
C LEU A 21 5.21 -3.58 -15.10
N VAL A 22 6.17 -2.97 -14.41
CA VAL A 22 7.42 -2.48 -15.01
C VAL A 22 8.21 -3.60 -15.67
N ILE A 23 8.31 -4.78 -15.03
CA ILE A 23 8.99 -5.95 -15.62
C ILE A 23 8.27 -6.43 -16.89
N LEU A 24 6.93 -6.53 -16.84
CA LEU A 24 6.13 -6.91 -18.01
C LEU A 24 6.29 -5.89 -19.15
N LEU A 25 6.33 -4.60 -18.79
CA LEU A 25 6.48 -3.52 -19.76
C LEU A 25 7.90 -3.51 -20.37
N ASP A 26 8.93 -3.84 -19.59
CA ASP A 26 10.30 -4.01 -20.11
C ASP A 26 10.39 -5.21 -21.06
N LEU A 27 9.65 -6.29 -20.79
CA LEU A 27 9.65 -7.48 -21.65
C LEU A 27 8.96 -7.23 -22.99
N VAL A 28 7.88 -6.43 -23.01
CA VAL A 28 7.07 -6.19 -24.21
C VAL A 28 7.65 -5.10 -25.11
N PHE A 29 8.28 -4.08 -24.53
CA PHE A 29 8.65 -2.87 -25.26
C PHE A 29 10.17 -2.66 -25.32
N GLN A 30 10.72 -2.48 -26.53
CA GLN A 30 12.16 -2.24 -26.71
C GLN A 30 12.62 -0.82 -26.33
N ARG A 31 11.71 0.17 -26.29
CA ARG A 31 12.05 1.57 -25.94
C ARG A 31 12.01 1.79 -24.44
N LYS A 32 13.11 1.55 -23.73
CA LYS A 32 13.19 1.62 -22.26
C LYS A 32 12.93 3.01 -21.63
N GLY A 33 12.80 4.07 -22.43
CA GLY A 33 12.64 5.45 -21.93
C GLY A 33 11.34 5.73 -21.16
N PHE A 34 10.27 4.95 -21.36
CA PHE A 34 9.00 5.18 -20.65
C PHE A 34 8.90 4.42 -19.31
N LEU A 35 9.76 3.43 -19.07
CA LEU A 35 9.70 2.56 -17.88
C LEU A 35 9.80 3.33 -16.56
N PRO A 36 10.67 4.35 -16.42
CA PRO A 36 10.76 5.13 -15.19
C PRO A 36 9.45 5.87 -14.86
N TYR A 37 8.74 6.35 -15.88
CA TYR A 37 7.46 7.03 -15.68
C TYR A 37 6.37 6.08 -15.20
N ALA A 38 6.34 4.84 -15.72
CA ALA A 38 5.42 3.81 -15.27
C ALA A 38 5.70 3.42 -13.81
N ALA A 39 6.97 3.25 -13.44
CA ALA A 39 7.37 2.99 -12.06
C ALA A 39 6.96 4.14 -11.14
N PHE A 40 7.22 5.39 -11.55
CA PHE A 40 6.88 6.57 -10.77
C PHE A 40 5.37 6.73 -10.58
N ALA A 41 4.56 6.47 -11.63
CA ALA A 41 3.11 6.49 -11.53
C ALA A 41 2.60 5.44 -10.54
N GLY A 42 3.15 4.23 -10.57
CA GLY A 42 2.79 3.16 -9.62
C GLY A 42 3.13 3.52 -8.18
N LEU A 43 4.30 4.12 -7.94
CA LEU A 43 4.69 4.61 -6.62
C LEU A 43 3.75 5.74 -6.14
N LEU A 44 3.36 6.65 -7.03
CA LEU A 44 2.43 7.75 -6.70
C LEU A 44 1.08 7.21 -6.22
N VAL A 45 0.58 6.12 -6.81
CA VAL A 45 -0.63 5.43 -6.33
C VAL A 45 -0.41 4.84 -4.93
N ALA A 46 0.73 4.22 -4.67
CA ALA A 46 1.04 3.69 -3.34
C ALA A 46 1.12 4.81 -2.28
N VAL A 47 1.72 5.95 -2.62
CA VAL A 47 1.74 7.16 -1.76
C VAL A 47 0.32 7.66 -1.49
N ALA A 48 -0.54 7.73 -2.50
CA ALA A 48 -1.93 8.16 -2.32
C ALA A 48 -2.69 7.24 -1.34
N LEU A 49 -2.49 5.91 -1.43
CA LEU A 49 -3.09 4.95 -0.51
C LEU A 49 -2.54 5.07 0.93
N LEU A 50 -1.25 5.39 1.08
CA LEU A 50 -0.67 5.69 2.40
C LEU A 50 -1.24 6.98 2.99
N LEU A 51 -1.51 7.99 2.17
CA LEU A 51 -2.17 9.23 2.63
C LEU A 51 -3.59 8.95 3.13
N VAL A 52 -4.38 8.16 2.40
CA VAL A 52 -5.73 7.78 2.86
C VAL A 52 -5.66 7.03 4.20
N GLN A 53 -4.75 6.06 4.33
CA GLN A 53 -4.55 5.36 5.61
C GLN A 53 -4.07 6.28 6.73
N SER A 54 -3.24 7.30 6.42
CA SER A 54 -2.80 8.27 7.43
C SER A 54 -3.93 9.16 7.95
N ILE A 55 -4.89 9.50 7.08
CA ILE A 55 -6.08 10.28 7.46
C ILE A 55 -7.00 9.41 8.31
N ASP A 56 -7.26 8.16 7.91
CA ASP A 56 -8.07 7.23 8.70
C ASP A 56 -7.45 6.93 10.08
N LEU A 57 -6.12 6.97 10.17
CA LEU A 57 -5.39 6.79 11.43
C LEU A 57 -5.31 8.08 12.27
N ALA A 58 -5.74 9.23 11.75
CA ALA A 58 -5.81 10.44 12.58
C ALA A 58 -6.81 10.26 13.73
N ASP A 59 -7.92 9.57 13.46
CA ASP A 59 -9.01 9.31 14.41
C ASP A 59 -8.87 7.98 15.17
N ALA A 60 -7.81 7.20 14.93
CA ALA A 60 -7.58 5.90 15.55
C ALA A 60 -6.14 5.73 16.06
N THR A 61 -5.93 4.87 17.07
CA THR A 61 -4.58 4.51 17.54
C THR A 61 -3.95 3.37 16.74
N ASP A 62 -4.76 2.61 16.01
CA ASP A 62 -4.32 1.51 15.14
C ASP A 62 -5.46 1.20 14.15
N LEU A 63 -5.12 1.06 12.87
CA LEU A 63 -6.10 0.73 11.84
C LEU A 63 -6.56 -0.73 11.94
N VAL A 64 -5.83 -1.61 12.63
CA VAL A 64 -6.19 -3.03 12.76
C VAL A 64 -7.22 -3.26 13.87
N THR A 65 -7.15 -2.53 14.97
CA THR A 65 -7.98 -2.78 16.18
C THR A 65 -9.07 -1.71 16.43
N GLY A 66 -8.92 -0.49 15.91
CA GLY A 66 -9.70 0.68 16.33
C GLY A 66 -11.03 0.94 15.60
N GLY A 67 -11.88 -0.04 15.30
CA GLY A 67 -13.12 0.25 14.56
C GLY A 67 -14.13 -0.88 14.43
N ASP A 68 -15.39 -0.48 14.30
CA ASP A 68 -16.58 -1.33 14.49
C ASP A 68 -16.77 -2.47 13.47
N SER A 69 -15.92 -2.57 12.44
CA SER A 69 -15.90 -3.68 11.46
C SER A 69 -14.61 -4.52 11.51
N ARG A 70 -13.73 -4.30 12.52
CA ARG A 70 -12.31 -4.68 12.47
C ARG A 70 -11.93 -5.94 13.28
N ALA A 71 -12.86 -6.57 14.01
CA ALA A 71 -12.57 -7.73 14.85
C ALA A 71 -12.54 -9.12 14.14
N ALA A 72 -12.74 -9.17 12.81
CA ALA A 72 -12.89 -10.43 12.06
C ALA A 72 -11.92 -10.61 10.88
N GLY A 73 -10.91 -9.74 10.76
CA GLY A 73 -9.89 -9.83 9.71
C GLY A 73 -8.83 -10.89 10.00
N VAL A 74 -8.31 -11.57 8.98
CA VAL A 74 -7.24 -12.59 9.13
C VAL A 74 -5.92 -11.95 9.57
N LEU A 75 -5.80 -10.63 9.41
CA LEU A 75 -4.64 -9.83 9.77
C LEU A 75 -4.68 -9.31 11.22
N ALA A 76 -5.81 -9.46 11.92
CA ALA A 76 -5.94 -9.08 13.32
C ALA A 76 -4.93 -9.86 14.18
N GLY A 77 -3.98 -9.14 14.80
CA GLY A 77 -2.90 -9.70 15.63
C GLY A 77 -1.66 -10.20 14.87
N ARG A 78 -1.62 -10.09 13.53
CA ARG A 78 -0.44 -10.45 12.70
C ARG A 78 0.19 -9.25 12.02
N LEU A 79 -0.59 -8.21 11.76
CA LEU A 79 -0.16 -6.94 11.20
C LEU A 79 -0.54 -5.85 12.19
N SER A 80 0.32 -4.84 12.36
CA SER A 80 -0.01 -3.61 13.06
C SER A 80 0.19 -2.45 12.08
N VAL A 81 -0.84 -1.62 11.95
CA VAL A 81 -0.83 -0.44 11.07
C VAL A 81 -1.12 0.78 11.96
N ASP A 82 -0.07 1.16 12.67
CA ASP A 82 -0.01 2.36 13.51
C ASP A 82 0.92 3.41 12.86
N ARG A 83 1.00 4.60 13.46
CA ARG A 83 1.73 5.79 12.98
C ARG A 83 3.20 5.50 12.77
N PHE A 84 3.79 4.65 13.60
CA PHE A 84 5.15 4.15 13.42
C PHE A 84 5.31 3.35 12.12
N SER A 85 4.40 2.41 11.86
CA SER A 85 4.40 1.59 10.65
C SER A 85 4.19 2.46 9.40
N LEU A 86 3.26 3.42 9.44
CA LEU A 86 3.04 4.36 8.34
C LEU A 86 4.27 5.25 8.09
N PHE A 87 4.95 5.74 9.12
CA PHE A 87 6.18 6.52 8.97
C PHE A 87 7.25 5.73 8.20
N PHE A 88 7.48 4.47 8.56
CA PHE A 88 8.45 3.63 7.85
C PHE A 88 8.03 3.34 6.41
N ASN A 89 6.73 3.15 6.16
CA ASN A 89 6.23 2.99 4.80
C ASN A 89 6.48 4.26 3.96
N PHE A 90 6.29 5.47 4.51
CA PHE A 90 6.64 6.72 3.81
C PHE A 90 8.15 6.91 3.61
N LEU A 91 8.98 6.42 4.53
CA LEU A 91 10.44 6.57 4.44
C LEU A 91 11.06 5.68 3.36
N VAL A 92 10.52 4.46 3.20
CA VAL A 92 11.06 3.45 2.28
C VAL A 92 10.58 3.66 0.84
N LEU A 93 9.42 4.29 0.65
CA LEU A 93 8.84 4.60 -0.65
C LEU A 93 9.43 5.88 -1.26
#